data_AF-A0A1Z4NBD7-F1
#
_entry.id   AF-A0A1Z4NBD7-F1
#
_cell.length_a   1.000
_cell.length_b   1.000
_cell.length_c   1.000
_cell.angle_alpha   90.00
_cell.angle_beta   90.00
_cell.angle_gamma   90.00
#
_symmetry.space_group_name_H-M   'P 1'
#
loop_
_entity.id
_entity.type
_entity.pdbx_description
1 polymer ?
#
loop_
_entity_poly.entity_id
_entity_poly.type
_entity_poly.pdbx_seq_one_letter_code
_entity_poly.pdbx_strand_id
1 'polypeptide(L)'
;MPQKICGLGFDCASMMLQPGLDPSECLNYKTCGAATKLTPDEEIELIRVRQIAAQERQQEWERIQETFRTTRREAAVMMLMSRGCPQSAESLGVAAQMAAIAASVAQLHQNLNNIEGLYIAPSGCEVHHYNVKRPSGVYGYNKLTADEPIFEPSEKQEKVRVIHLSHDDDPRNTEARLGIERRNQLTRVRTFLATAVELLQEAANTISEQSSDEERSV
;
A
#
# COMPACT_ATOMS: atom_id res chain seq x y z
N MET A 1 74.48 -0.34 1.22
CA MET A 1 75.31 -1.30 0.44
C MET A 1 74.67 -1.45 -0.93
N PRO A 2 75.44 -1.48 -2.04
CA PRO A 2 74.86 -1.69 -3.36
C PRO A 2 74.20 -3.07 -3.40
N GLN A 3 72.89 -3.12 -3.69
CA GLN A 3 72.18 -4.39 -3.87
C GLN A 3 72.74 -5.08 -5.11
N LYS A 4 73.15 -6.35 -4.97
CA LYS A 4 73.58 -7.16 -6.11
C LYS A 4 72.37 -7.37 -7.02
N ILE A 5 72.38 -6.74 -8.19
CA ILE A 5 71.34 -6.90 -9.20
C ILE A 5 71.45 -8.33 -9.75
N CYS A 6 70.33 -9.06 -9.77
CA CYS A 6 70.27 -10.40 -10.36
C CYS A 6 70.76 -10.35 -11.82
N GLY A 7 71.52 -11.36 -12.26
CA GLY A 7 72.02 -11.43 -13.64
C GLY A 7 70.94 -11.48 -14.73
N LEU A 8 69.68 -11.69 -14.33
CA LEU A 8 68.50 -11.65 -15.21
C LEU A 8 67.76 -10.29 -15.19
N GLY A 9 68.23 -9.32 -14.39
CA GLY A 9 67.76 -7.94 -14.43
C GLY A 9 66.51 -7.61 -13.59
N PHE A 10 66.04 -8.52 -12.73
CA PHE A 10 64.85 -8.32 -11.89
C PHE A 10 65.08 -8.61 -10.40
N ASP A 11 64.26 -7.99 -9.54
CA ASP A 11 64.24 -8.18 -8.09
C ASP A 11 63.44 -9.45 -7.72
N CYS A 12 64.09 -10.38 -7.01
CA CYS A 12 63.49 -11.64 -6.58
C CYS A 12 62.30 -11.41 -5.65
N ALA A 13 62.31 -10.38 -4.79
CA ALA A 13 61.20 -10.10 -3.88
C ALA A 13 59.93 -9.72 -4.66
N SER A 14 60.07 -8.89 -5.69
CA SER A 14 58.98 -8.51 -6.58
C SER A 14 58.44 -9.68 -7.41
N MET A 15 59.30 -10.63 -7.83
CA MET A 15 58.89 -11.85 -8.55
C MET A 15 58.12 -12.83 -7.65
N MET A 16 58.53 -12.97 -6.39
CA MET A 16 57.90 -13.83 -5.39
C MET A 16 56.50 -13.38 -4.97
N LEU A 17 56.16 -12.12 -5.23
CA LEU A 17 54.81 -11.58 -5.07
C LEU A 17 53.91 -11.87 -6.28
N GLN A 18 54.45 -12.38 -7.39
CA GLN A 18 53.67 -12.80 -8.55
C GLN A 18 53.08 -14.21 -8.34
N PRO A 19 51.77 -14.42 -8.61
CA PRO A 19 51.14 -15.72 -8.39
C PRO A 19 51.69 -16.81 -9.32
N GLY A 20 52.02 -17.97 -8.74
CA GLY A 20 52.41 -19.17 -9.49
C GLY A 20 53.89 -19.26 -9.85
N LEU A 21 54.73 -18.41 -9.26
CA LEU A 21 56.19 -18.50 -9.36
C LEU A 21 56.76 -18.91 -8.00
N ASP A 22 57.34 -20.10 -7.94
CA ASP A 22 58.10 -20.57 -6.77
C ASP A 22 59.58 -20.16 -6.92
N PRO A 23 60.31 -19.82 -5.84
CA PRO A 23 61.73 -19.50 -5.95
C PRO A 23 62.52 -20.65 -6.60
N SER A 24 62.09 -21.89 -6.39
CA SER A 24 62.69 -23.10 -6.98
C SER A 24 62.51 -23.20 -8.49
N GLU A 25 61.58 -22.46 -9.08
CA GLU A 25 61.36 -22.38 -10.53
C GLU A 25 62.30 -21.37 -11.21
N CYS A 26 63.10 -20.61 -10.44
CA CYS A 26 64.12 -19.73 -10.99
C CYS A 26 65.28 -20.54 -11.59
N LEU A 27 65.63 -20.24 -12.85
CA LEU A 27 66.73 -20.89 -13.58
C LEU A 27 68.09 -20.80 -12.86
N ASN A 28 68.30 -19.74 -12.06
CA ASN A 28 69.51 -19.51 -11.29
C ASN A 28 69.38 -19.94 -9.82
N TYR A 29 68.31 -20.62 -9.41
CA TYR A 29 68.04 -20.93 -8.00
C TYR A 29 69.20 -21.61 -7.28
N LYS A 30 69.87 -22.57 -7.95
CA LYS A 30 71.01 -23.32 -7.39
C LYS A 30 72.27 -22.48 -7.16
N THR A 31 72.42 -21.35 -7.86
CA THR A 31 73.60 -20.49 -7.82
C THR A 31 73.31 -19.09 -7.24
N CYS A 32 72.03 -18.78 -6.99
CA CYS A 32 71.57 -17.50 -6.49
C CYS A 32 71.61 -17.45 -4.96
N GLY A 33 72.55 -16.67 -4.40
CA GLY A 33 72.60 -16.40 -2.96
C GLY A 33 71.52 -15.42 -2.45
N ALA A 34 70.62 -14.96 -3.33
CA ALA A 34 69.57 -13.99 -3.01
C ALA A 34 68.15 -14.58 -3.10
N ALA A 35 68.01 -15.87 -3.44
CA ALA A 35 66.71 -16.53 -3.46
C ALA A 35 66.31 -16.96 -2.03
N THR A 36 65.48 -16.16 -1.38
CA THR A 36 64.92 -16.46 -0.05
C THR A 36 63.47 -16.92 -0.18
N LYS A 37 63.09 -17.96 0.59
CA LYS A 37 61.68 -18.31 0.78
C LYS A 37 60.99 -17.16 1.51
N LEU A 38 59.72 -16.93 1.20
CA LEU A 38 58.90 -15.97 1.94
C LEU A 38 58.88 -16.38 3.42
N THR A 39 58.92 -15.38 4.28
CA THR A 39 58.64 -15.56 5.70
C THR A 39 57.15 -15.86 5.90
N PRO A 40 56.76 -16.52 7.01
CA PRO A 40 55.35 -16.77 7.30
C PRO A 40 54.46 -15.52 7.26
N ASP A 41 54.99 -14.37 7.68
CA ASP A 41 54.27 -13.09 7.64
C ASP A 41 54.06 -12.58 6.20
N GLU A 42 55.06 -12.74 5.33
CA GLU A 42 54.95 -12.39 3.91
C GLU A 42 54.01 -13.34 3.15
N GLU A 43 53.95 -14.62 3.53
CA GLU A 43 52.97 -15.58 3.00
C GLU A 43 51.54 -15.19 3.40
N ILE A 44 51.33 -14.74 4.63
CA ILE A 44 50.02 -14.26 5.12
C ILE A 44 49.59 -13.00 4.36
N GLU A 45 50.49 -12.03 4.18
CA GLU A 45 50.17 -10.82 3.40
C GLU A 45 49.89 -11.14 1.93
N LEU A 46 50.60 -12.11 1.33
CA LEU A 46 50.30 -12.59 -0.03
C LEU A 46 48.89 -13.21 -0.11
N ILE A 47 48.48 -14.00 0.89
CA ILE A 47 47.12 -14.56 0.99
C ILE A 47 46.08 -13.43 1.12
N ARG A 48 46.37 -12.41 1.93
CA ARG A 48 45.48 -11.25 2.11
C ARG A 48 45.29 -10.46 0.83
N VAL A 49 46.38 -10.18 0.11
CA VAL A 49 46.33 -9.51 -1.21
C VAL A 49 45.50 -10.33 -2.21
N ARG A 50 45.61 -11.67 -2.19
CA ARG A 50 44.78 -12.54 -3.03
C ARG A 50 43.30 -12.48 -2.68
N GLN A 51 42.97 -12.45 -1.38
CA GLN A 51 41.58 -12.34 -0.93
C GLN A 51 40.97 -11.00 -1.34
N ILE A 52 41.69 -9.90 -1.16
CA ILE A 52 41.25 -8.56 -1.58
C ILE A 52 41.05 -8.53 -3.10
N ALA A 53 42.04 -8.97 -3.88
CA ALA A 53 41.94 -8.98 -5.34
C ALA A 53 40.83 -9.91 -5.86
N ALA A 54 40.54 -11.01 -5.17
CA ALA A 54 39.42 -11.88 -5.51
C ALA A 54 38.07 -11.22 -5.20
N GLN A 55 37.97 -10.54 -4.05
CA GLN A 55 36.79 -9.81 -3.63
C GLN A 55 36.50 -8.62 -4.56
N GLU A 56 37.53 -7.88 -4.97
CA GLU A 56 37.41 -6.78 -5.93
C GLU A 56 36.91 -7.27 -7.30
N ARG A 57 37.48 -8.37 -7.82
CA ARG A 57 37.01 -8.98 -9.07
C ARG A 57 35.56 -9.45 -8.97
N GLN A 58 35.17 -10.00 -7.84
CA GLN A 58 33.79 -10.43 -7.62
C GLN A 58 32.83 -9.24 -7.61
N GLN A 59 33.17 -8.16 -6.92
CA GLN A 59 32.37 -6.92 -6.90
C GLN A 59 32.30 -6.23 -8.28
N GLU A 60 33.39 -6.29 -9.05
CA GLU A 60 33.40 -5.77 -10.43
C GLU A 60 32.50 -6.63 -11.34
N TRP A 61 32.57 -7.95 -11.20
CA TRP A 61 31.70 -8.87 -11.93
C TRP A 61 30.22 -8.66 -11.59
N GLU A 62 29.89 -8.49 -10.31
CA GLU A 62 28.52 -8.16 -9.85
C GLU A 62 28.03 -6.85 -10.47
N ARG A 63 28.84 -5.77 -10.43
CA ARG A 63 28.50 -4.48 -11.06
C ARG A 63 28.29 -4.59 -12.57
N ILE A 64 29.14 -5.33 -13.26
CA ILE A 64 29.01 -5.57 -14.70
C ILE A 64 27.72 -6.33 -14.98
N GLN A 65 27.42 -7.38 -14.21
CA GLN A 65 26.18 -8.15 -14.35
C GLN A 65 24.93 -7.30 -14.11
N GLU A 66 24.92 -6.46 -13.08
CA GLU A 66 23.82 -5.51 -12.81
C GLU A 66 23.65 -4.52 -13.98
N THR A 67 24.73 -3.95 -14.48
CA THR A 67 24.70 -3.04 -15.63
C THR A 67 24.12 -3.72 -16.87
N PHE A 68 24.52 -4.97 -17.16
CA PHE A 68 23.94 -5.75 -18.25
C PHE A 68 22.46 -6.07 -18.04
N ARG A 69 22.02 -6.35 -16.81
CA ARG A 69 20.60 -6.56 -16.49
C ARG A 69 19.78 -5.29 -16.73
N THR A 70 20.25 -4.14 -16.23
CA THR A 70 19.59 -2.83 -16.39
C THR A 70 19.48 -2.46 -17.87
N THR A 71 20.58 -2.54 -18.63
CA THR A 71 20.57 -2.22 -20.06
C THR A 71 19.66 -3.14 -20.88
N ARG A 72 19.58 -4.44 -20.54
CA ARG A 72 18.62 -5.36 -21.18
C ARG A 72 17.18 -5.06 -20.79
N ARG A 73 16.90 -4.68 -19.54
CA ARG A 73 15.57 -4.23 -19.09
C ARG A 73 15.15 -2.97 -19.86
N GLU A 74 16.03 -1.98 -19.95
CA GLU A 74 15.79 -0.75 -20.70
C GLU A 74 15.54 -1.01 -22.19
N ALA A 75 16.35 -1.88 -22.82
CA ALA A 75 16.14 -2.28 -24.21
C ALA A 75 14.79 -3.00 -24.41
N ALA A 76 14.41 -3.87 -23.47
CA ALA A 76 13.12 -4.55 -23.49
C ALA A 76 11.95 -3.56 -23.34
N VAL A 77 12.04 -2.62 -22.39
CA VAL A 77 11.02 -1.57 -22.21
C VAL A 77 10.91 -0.70 -23.46
N MET A 78 12.01 -0.23 -24.05
CA MET A 78 11.97 0.54 -25.29
C MET A 78 11.37 -0.25 -26.46
N MET A 79 11.68 -1.54 -26.57
CA MET A 79 11.08 -2.42 -27.60
C MET A 79 9.57 -2.58 -27.38
N LEU A 80 9.13 -2.83 -26.14
CA LEU A 80 7.72 -3.00 -25.80
C LEU A 80 6.93 -1.69 -25.97
N MET A 81 7.50 -0.55 -25.58
CA MET A 81 6.88 0.77 -25.81
C MET A 81 6.75 1.09 -27.31
N SER A 82 7.74 0.70 -28.12
CA SER A 82 7.72 1.00 -29.57
C SER A 82 6.87 0.04 -30.40
N ARG A 83 6.71 -1.23 -29.98
CA ARG A 83 6.04 -2.28 -30.78
C ARG A 83 4.83 -2.93 -30.12
N GLY A 84 4.72 -2.85 -28.81
CA GLY A 84 3.78 -3.64 -28.01
C GLY A 84 2.39 -3.03 -27.84
N CYS A 85 2.11 -1.88 -28.45
CA CYS A 85 0.88 -1.10 -28.21
C CYS A 85 0.69 -0.83 -26.70
N PRO A 86 1.59 -0.04 -26.07
CA PRO A 86 1.55 0.17 -24.63
C PRO A 86 0.24 0.83 -24.21
N GLN A 87 -0.43 0.24 -23.22
CA GLN A 87 -1.62 0.82 -22.62
C GLN A 87 -1.23 1.69 -21.43
N SER A 88 -1.75 2.90 -21.39
CA SER A 88 -1.71 3.78 -20.22
C SER A 88 -2.95 3.58 -19.36
N ALA A 89 -2.90 4.03 -18.10
CA ALA A 89 -4.07 4.11 -17.23
C ALA A 89 -5.23 4.90 -17.88
N GLU A 90 -4.91 5.90 -18.69
CA GLU A 90 -5.89 6.68 -19.46
C GLU A 90 -6.53 5.85 -20.58
N SER A 91 -5.73 5.09 -21.35
CA SER A 91 -6.24 4.21 -22.40
C SER A 91 -7.10 3.05 -21.87
N LEU A 92 -6.86 2.63 -20.63
CA LEU A 92 -7.67 1.64 -19.91
C LEU A 92 -8.91 2.25 -19.25
N GLY A 93 -9.10 3.57 -19.34
CA GLY A 93 -10.27 4.27 -18.79
C GLY A 93 -10.25 4.47 -17.28
N VAL A 94 -9.13 4.23 -16.59
CA VAL A 94 -9.03 4.36 -15.12
C VAL A 94 -9.31 5.81 -14.69
N ALA A 95 -8.71 6.78 -15.38
CA ALA A 95 -8.91 8.20 -15.09
C ALA A 95 -10.39 8.63 -15.28
N ALA A 96 -11.06 8.11 -16.31
CA ALA A 96 -12.47 8.39 -16.56
C ALA A 96 -13.37 7.82 -15.45
N GLN A 97 -13.07 6.61 -14.96
CA GLN A 97 -13.82 6.02 -13.84
C GLN A 97 -13.59 6.79 -12.54
N MET A 98 -12.37 7.24 -12.25
CA MET A 98 -12.10 8.10 -11.10
C MET A 98 -12.90 9.41 -11.16
N ALA A 99 -12.98 10.03 -12.34
CA ALA A 99 -13.78 11.23 -12.54
C ALA A 99 -15.29 10.96 -12.34
N ALA A 100 -15.79 9.83 -12.82
CA ALA A 100 -17.18 9.43 -12.63
C ALA A 100 -17.54 9.18 -11.15
N ILE A 101 -16.63 8.56 -10.39
CA ILE A 101 -16.77 8.39 -8.94
C ILE A 101 -16.81 9.75 -8.24
N ALA A 102 -15.87 10.65 -8.56
CA ALA A 102 -15.84 11.99 -7.98
C ALA A 102 -17.12 12.79 -8.25
N ALA A 103 -17.64 12.73 -9.48
CA ALA A 103 -18.90 13.35 -9.85
C ALA A 103 -20.09 12.77 -9.07
N SER A 104 -20.13 11.45 -8.89
CA SER A 104 -21.18 10.77 -8.13
C SER A 104 -21.16 11.16 -6.64
N VAL A 105 -19.96 11.29 -6.05
CA VAL A 105 -19.77 11.77 -4.68
C VAL A 105 -20.22 13.22 -4.53
N ALA A 106 -19.91 14.09 -5.50
CA ALA A 106 -20.36 15.48 -5.50
C ALA A 106 -21.90 15.58 -5.58
N GLN A 107 -22.54 14.77 -6.43
CA GLN A 107 -24.00 14.70 -6.51
C GLN A 107 -24.62 14.17 -5.21
N LEU A 108 -24.00 13.17 -4.57
CA LEU A 108 -24.45 12.67 -3.28
C LEU A 108 -24.40 13.75 -2.21
N HIS A 109 -23.32 14.54 -2.16
CA HIS A 109 -23.21 15.70 -1.27
C HIS A 109 -24.35 16.70 -1.47
N GLN A 110 -24.66 17.06 -2.71
CA GLN A 110 -25.79 17.95 -3.01
C GLN A 110 -27.12 17.38 -2.53
N ASN A 111 -27.35 16.08 -2.73
CA ASN A 111 -28.57 15.41 -2.27
C ASN A 111 -28.68 15.37 -0.74
N LEU A 112 -27.55 15.18 -0.04
CA LEU A 112 -27.51 15.17 1.42
C LEU A 112 -27.80 16.56 2.00
N ASN A 113 -27.35 17.63 1.35
CA ASN A 113 -27.66 19.00 1.76
C ASN A 113 -29.17 19.30 1.69
N ASN A 114 -29.91 18.65 0.77
CA ASN A 114 -31.37 18.80 0.70
C ASN A 114 -32.11 18.17 1.89
N ILE A 115 -31.44 17.37 2.71
CA ILE A 115 -31.99 16.74 3.92
C ILE A 115 -31.71 17.61 5.16
N GLU A 116 -30.82 18.60 5.05
CA GLU A 116 -30.49 19.49 6.15
C GLU A 116 -31.73 20.27 6.65
N GLY A 117 -31.89 20.36 7.97
CA GLY A 117 -33.05 21.00 8.59
C GLY A 117 -34.34 20.18 8.60
N LEU A 118 -34.39 19.01 7.94
CA LEU A 118 -35.52 18.09 8.02
C LEU A 118 -35.45 17.21 9.27
N TYR A 119 -36.60 16.81 9.80
CA TYR A 119 -36.66 15.83 10.88
C TYR A 119 -36.17 14.47 10.37
N ILE A 120 -35.19 13.90 11.09
CA ILE A 120 -34.69 12.53 10.93
C ILE A 120 -35.00 11.80 12.23
N ALA A 121 -35.72 10.69 12.13
CA ALA A 121 -36.06 9.92 13.32
C ALA A 121 -34.81 9.30 13.95
N PRO A 122 -34.70 9.24 15.30
CA PRO A 122 -33.64 8.51 15.97
C PRO A 122 -33.60 7.03 15.58
N SER A 123 -32.46 6.38 15.84
CA SER A 123 -32.32 4.93 15.68
C SER A 123 -33.32 4.18 16.58
N GLY A 124 -33.84 3.05 16.11
CA GLY A 124 -34.79 2.23 16.88
C GLY A 124 -36.18 2.84 17.05
N CYS A 125 -36.51 3.94 16.36
CA CYS A 125 -37.85 4.50 16.36
C CYS A 125 -38.76 3.86 15.30
N GLU A 126 -40.00 3.59 15.68
CA GLU A 126 -41.09 3.08 14.82
C GLU A 126 -42.41 3.80 15.07
N VAL A 127 -43.25 3.90 14.04
CA VAL A 127 -44.61 4.42 14.18
C VAL A 127 -45.60 3.26 14.20
N HIS A 128 -46.40 3.19 15.27
CA HIS A 128 -47.45 2.19 15.42
C HIS A 128 -48.83 2.84 15.41
N HIS A 129 -49.77 2.19 14.73
CA HIS A 129 -51.18 2.54 14.73
C HIS A 129 -51.94 1.71 15.78
N TYR A 130 -52.78 2.37 16.56
CA TYR A 130 -53.57 1.78 17.64
C TYR A 130 -55.05 2.07 17.42
N ASN A 131 -55.87 1.05 17.62
CA ASN A 131 -57.32 1.19 17.59
C ASN A 131 -57.89 1.08 19.01
N VAL A 132 -58.75 2.02 19.37
CA VAL A 132 -59.44 2.05 20.66
C VAL A 132 -60.93 1.95 20.46
N LYS A 133 -61.53 0.92 21.04
CA LYS A 133 -62.98 0.74 21.07
C LYS A 133 -63.59 1.59 22.20
N ARG A 134 -64.59 2.39 21.86
CA ARG A 134 -65.44 3.18 22.77
C ARG A 134 -66.91 2.88 22.47
N PRO A 135 -67.86 3.19 23.38
CA PRO A 135 -69.29 3.00 23.12
C PRO A 135 -69.79 3.71 21.85
N SER A 136 -69.16 4.83 21.47
CA SER A 136 -69.48 5.63 20.29
C SER A 136 -68.82 5.15 18.98
N GLY A 137 -67.91 4.16 19.02
CA GLY A 137 -67.20 3.67 17.84
C GLY A 137 -65.75 3.24 18.10
N VAL A 138 -64.99 2.99 17.03
CA VAL A 138 -63.55 2.70 17.08
C VAL A 138 -62.80 3.96 16.63
N TYR A 139 -61.81 4.38 17.43
CA TYR A 139 -60.94 5.52 17.12
C TYR A 139 -59.50 5.06 16.94
N GLY A 140 -58.89 5.43 15.82
CA GLY A 140 -57.49 5.14 15.50
C GLY A 140 -56.57 6.29 15.90
N TYR A 141 -55.39 5.99 16.44
CA TYR A 141 -54.32 6.97 16.62
C TYR A 141 -52.94 6.32 16.44
N ASN A 142 -51.93 7.15 16.21
CA ASN A 142 -50.55 6.77 15.99
C ASN A 142 -49.67 7.20 17.17
N LYS A 143 -48.62 6.42 17.41
CA LYS A 143 -47.54 6.79 18.34
C LYS A 143 -46.19 6.53 17.68
N LEU A 144 -45.22 7.39 17.96
CA LEU A 144 -43.82 7.11 17.72
C LEU A 144 -43.27 6.44 18.98
N THR A 145 -42.71 5.25 18.82
CA THR A 145 -42.13 4.46 19.90
C THR A 145 -40.65 4.29 19.62
N ALA A 146 -39.83 4.40 20.66
CA ALA A 146 -38.41 4.10 20.64
C ALA A 146 -38.10 2.88 21.52
N ASP A 147 -37.02 2.17 21.17
CA ASP A 147 -36.49 1.06 21.96
C ASP A 147 -36.09 1.51 23.37
N GLU A 148 -35.53 2.72 23.48
CA GLU A 148 -35.04 3.33 24.72
C GLU A 148 -35.78 4.65 25.06
N PRO A 149 -35.79 5.09 26.32
CA PRO A 149 -36.43 6.35 26.72
C PRO A 149 -35.61 7.55 26.26
N ILE A 150 -35.87 8.02 25.05
CA ILE A 150 -35.11 9.10 24.40
C ILE A 150 -35.88 10.41 24.24
N PHE A 151 -37.22 10.38 24.32
CA PHE A 151 -38.04 11.58 24.08
C PHE A 151 -38.17 12.39 25.35
N GLU A 152 -38.00 13.71 25.25
CA GLU A 152 -38.14 14.63 26.37
C GLU A 152 -39.58 15.18 26.42
N PRO A 153 -40.42 14.73 27.38
CA PRO A 153 -41.79 15.22 27.49
C PRO A 153 -41.80 16.64 28.06
N SER A 154 -42.80 17.44 27.67
CA SER A 154 -42.96 18.83 28.14
C SER A 154 -43.30 18.95 29.63
N GLU A 155 -43.91 17.93 30.22
CA GLU A 155 -44.49 17.99 31.57
C GLU A 155 -43.73 17.16 32.62
N LYS A 156 -42.78 16.32 32.22
CA LYS A 156 -42.04 15.42 33.13
C LYS A 156 -40.54 15.62 32.98
N GLN A 157 -39.80 15.40 34.07
CA GLN A 157 -38.33 15.44 34.05
C GLN A 157 -37.70 14.17 33.45
N GLU A 158 -38.44 13.07 33.39
CA GLU A 158 -37.95 11.79 32.89
C GLU A 158 -38.24 11.61 31.39
N LYS A 159 -37.26 11.10 30.66
CA LYS A 159 -37.42 10.74 29.25
C LYS A 159 -38.41 9.59 29.09
N VAL A 160 -39.18 9.63 28.03
CA VAL A 160 -40.19 8.63 27.70
C VAL A 160 -39.85 7.90 26.40
N ARG A 161 -40.37 6.68 26.28
CA ARG A 161 -40.21 5.85 25.08
C ARG A 161 -41.20 6.16 23.98
N VAL A 162 -42.25 6.93 24.26
CA VAL A 162 -43.41 7.06 23.38
C VAL A 162 -43.91 8.49 23.33
N ILE A 163 -44.16 8.99 22.12
CA ILE A 163 -44.88 10.24 21.88
C ILE A 163 -46.13 9.99 21.03
N HIS A 164 -47.20 10.72 21.33
CA HIS A 164 -48.47 10.59 20.61
C HIS A 164 -48.47 11.42 19.33
N LEU A 165 -48.80 10.78 18.20
CA LEU A 165 -48.78 11.39 16.86
C LEU A 165 -50.18 11.69 16.30
N SER A 166 -51.25 11.48 17.08
CA SER A 166 -52.64 11.73 16.66
C SER A 166 -53.11 10.80 15.54
N HIS A 167 -54.01 11.23 14.67
CA HIS A 167 -54.57 10.43 13.58
C HIS A 167 -53.65 10.41 12.34
N ASP A 168 -54.06 9.70 11.29
CA ASP A 168 -53.20 9.42 10.13
C ASP A 168 -52.80 10.68 9.35
N ASP A 169 -53.73 11.62 9.18
CA ASP A 169 -53.50 12.88 8.45
C ASP A 169 -52.87 14.00 9.29
N ASP A 170 -52.49 13.74 10.54
CA ASP A 170 -51.86 14.75 11.40
C ASP A 170 -50.41 15.00 10.94
N PRO A 171 -49.97 16.27 10.77
CA PRO A 171 -48.60 16.59 10.34
C PRO A 171 -47.51 15.92 11.19
N ARG A 172 -47.77 15.68 12.49
CA ARG A 172 -46.83 14.98 13.37
C ARG A 172 -46.62 13.53 12.93
N ASN A 173 -47.69 12.83 12.55
CA ASN A 173 -47.61 11.46 12.07
C ASN A 173 -46.90 11.40 10.71
N THR A 174 -47.25 12.31 9.79
CA THR A 174 -46.62 12.38 8.47
C THR A 174 -45.12 12.62 8.57
N GLU A 175 -44.70 13.65 9.32
CA GLU A 175 -43.26 13.95 9.49
C GLU A 175 -42.51 12.86 10.26
N ALA A 176 -43.12 12.22 11.25
CA ALA A 176 -42.48 11.10 11.95
C ALA A 176 -42.18 9.93 10.99
N ARG A 177 -43.13 9.58 10.11
CA ARG A 177 -42.97 8.53 9.09
C ARG A 177 -41.92 8.92 8.05
N LEU A 178 -41.96 10.15 7.55
CA LEU A 178 -40.94 10.67 6.64
C LEU A 178 -39.55 10.68 7.29
N GLY A 179 -39.45 11.05 8.57
CA GLY A 179 -38.20 11.03 9.32
C GLY A 179 -37.62 9.63 9.48
N ILE A 180 -38.46 8.60 9.67
CA ILE A 180 -38.03 7.20 9.67
C ILE A 180 -37.50 6.79 8.30
N GLU A 181 -38.21 7.15 7.22
CA GLU A 181 -37.76 6.81 5.87
C GLU A 181 -36.43 7.50 5.53
N ARG A 182 -36.27 8.79 5.85
CA ARG A 182 -35.01 9.53 5.72
C ARG A 182 -33.88 8.84 6.48
N ARG A 183 -34.11 8.45 7.75
CA ARG A 183 -33.13 7.69 8.55
C ARG A 183 -32.71 6.39 7.86
N ASN A 184 -33.68 5.62 7.35
CA ASN A 184 -33.42 4.34 6.68
C ASN A 184 -32.64 4.55 5.37
N GLN A 185 -32.95 5.60 4.61
CA GLN A 185 -32.20 6.00 3.42
C GLN A 185 -30.76 6.38 3.76
N LEU A 186 -30.55 7.25 4.76
CA LEU A 186 -29.21 7.65 5.21
C LEU A 186 -28.39 6.48 5.73
N THR A 187 -29.03 5.52 6.41
CA THR A 187 -28.37 4.30 6.88
C THR A 187 -27.91 3.43 5.70
N ARG A 188 -28.75 3.27 4.66
CA ARG A 188 -28.36 2.57 3.42
C ARG A 188 -27.22 3.29 2.70
N VAL A 189 -27.29 4.61 2.58
CA VAL A 189 -26.21 5.43 1.99
C VAL A 189 -24.90 5.22 2.73
N ARG A 190 -24.92 5.25 4.07
CA ARG A 190 -23.74 4.97 4.90
C ARG A 190 -23.15 3.59 4.60
N THR A 191 -23.98 2.56 4.51
CA THR A 191 -23.51 1.20 4.17
C THR A 191 -22.87 1.15 2.79
N PHE A 192 -23.50 1.75 1.77
CA PHE A 192 -22.91 1.78 0.42
C PHE A 192 -21.59 2.54 0.36
N LEU A 193 -21.47 3.65 1.09
CA LEU A 193 -20.21 4.39 1.18
C LEU A 193 -19.11 3.58 1.86
N ALA A 194 -19.43 2.84 2.92
CA ALA A 194 -18.46 1.95 3.57
C ALA A 194 -17.91 0.91 2.58
N THR A 195 -18.80 0.24 1.84
CA THR A 195 -18.39 -0.72 0.79
C THR A 195 -17.58 -0.06 -0.33
N ALA A 196 -17.95 1.16 -0.75
CA ALA A 196 -17.19 1.88 -1.77
C ALA A 196 -15.76 2.21 -1.30
N VAL A 197 -15.58 2.57 -0.02
CA VAL A 197 -14.26 2.79 0.57
C VAL A 197 -13.43 1.50 0.58
N GLU A 198 -14.02 0.37 0.96
CA GLU A 198 -13.35 -0.94 0.95
C GLU A 198 -12.85 -1.30 -0.46
N LEU A 199 -13.71 -1.16 -1.48
CA LEU A 199 -13.36 -1.45 -2.87
C LEU A 199 -12.26 -0.51 -3.41
N LEU A 200 -12.29 0.76 -3.04
CA LEU A 200 -11.24 1.72 -3.42
C LEU A 200 -9.90 1.37 -2.75
N GLN A 201 -9.92 0.90 -1.51
CA GLN A 201 -8.71 0.46 -0.82
C GLN A 201 -8.14 -0.81 -1.45
N GLU A 202 -8.98 -1.77 -1.84
CA GLU A 202 -8.57 -2.97 -2.55
C GLU A 202 -7.94 -2.64 -3.92
N ALA A 203 -8.55 -1.71 -4.66
CA ALA A 203 -7.98 -1.21 -5.91
C ALA A 203 -6.61 -0.55 -5.71
N ALA A 204 -6.44 0.24 -4.64
CA ALA A 204 -5.16 0.86 -4.29
C ALA A 204 -4.08 -0.17 -3.89
N ASN A 205 -4.46 -1.19 -3.13
CA ASN A 205 -3.56 -2.27 -2.72
C ASN A 205 -3.08 -3.10 -3.92
N THR A 206 -3.97 -3.38 -4.88
CA THR A 206 -3.63 -4.13 -6.10
C THR A 206 -2.46 -3.50 -6.87
N ILE A 207 -2.42 -2.17 -6.93
CA ILE A 207 -1.33 -1.43 -7.60
C ILE A 207 -0.06 -1.44 -6.73
N SER A 208 -0.21 -1.36 -5.40
CA SER A 208 0.90 -1.27 -4.45
C SER A 208 1.65 -2.60 -4.26
N GLU A 209 0.96 -3.74 -4.34
CA GLU A 209 1.58 -5.07 -4.27
C GLU A 209 2.49 -5.34 -5.47
N GLN A 210 2.11 -4.88 -6.67
CA GLN A 210 2.92 -5.02 -7.88
C GLN A 210 4.25 -4.26 -7.80
N SER A 211 4.30 -3.12 -7.12
CA SER A 211 5.56 -2.40 -6.87
C SER A 211 6.52 -3.14 -5.94
N SER A 212 6.03 -4.03 -5.08
CA SER A 212 6.87 -4.74 -4.10
C SER A 212 7.51 -6.04 -4.63
N ASP A 213 6.92 -6.66 -5.65
CA ASP A 213 7.49 -7.86 -6.30
C ASP A 213 8.62 -7.53 -7.29
N GLU A 214 8.64 -6.31 -7.84
CA GLU A 214 9.79 -5.82 -8.62
C GLU A 214 11.05 -5.62 -7.75
N GLU A 215 10.89 -5.29 -6.46
CA GLU A 215 12.02 -5.13 -5.52
C GLU A 215 12.52 -6.46 -4.93
N ARG A 216 11.66 -7.51 -4.87
CA ARG A 216 12.02 -8.83 -4.32
C ARG A 216 12.64 -9.79 -5.34
N SER A 217 12.60 -9.44 -6.62
CA SER A 217 13.16 -10.25 -7.71
C SER A 217 14.59 -9.85 -8.11
N VAL A 218 15.24 -8.97 -7.32
CA VAL A 218 16.62 -8.48 -7.52
C VAL A 218 17.64 -9.43 -6.91
#